data_AF-A0A0D2C9U3-F1
#
_entry.id   AF-A0A0D2C9U3-F1
#
_cell.length_a   1.000
_cell.length_b   1.000
_cell.length_c   1.000
_cell.angle_alpha   90.00
_cell.angle_beta   90.00
_cell.angle_gamma   90.00
#
_symmetry.space_group_name_H-M   'P 1'
#
loop_
_entity.id
_entity.type
_entity.pdbx_description
1 polymer ?
#
loop_
_entity_poly.entity_id
_entity_poly.type
_entity_poly.pdbx_seq_one_letter_code
_entity_poly.pdbx_strand_id
1 'polypeptide(L)'
;MGIIPARKAVAFSVKRGQQVKVVNTHGKQVVDFWAFNPKDANDFLSMVHTRTILLKVSLSQGDTLYSTRRKPMLVLTEDTTKGVHDIIWSACDAERYRMQGFDGYHDNCTDNMHQALKDNFPHFDIADDWVPDPLNLFMNVAIDHRGALDIKNPTSEKGQYVTLEAQTDLIIVTSACPQDMAPVNAGMPTDCEYLVSETGGLEQIPPTPPPPVEIRRRRVKVALSFDFDAVSHWLGTGCHPDNNMADYSSGIFAGQVGALRLLDMLKKCGIADQVTWFIPGHTIETFPQTVQRVVESGAEIGLHGYSHEGIYQMTAEQEKDVLLKCIDVATKLCGGKKPRGYRAPMYTIRETTVKLLREHEFLYDTSLMHHDSQPYFTPSDPPIKTIDFSKPASSWLHPTQISPRSYPEGDEHPLVEIPCGWYNEDMMPLQYLPHLANSMGYVSTRVVEQMWKDKFMWLWENSSEGGASADFIFPILMHPDTSGLAHIIGMSERFIMWLKGFGDSVSFSTHESIAKDWLLEQKQKLGVA
;
A
#
# COMPACT_ATOMS: atom_id res chain seq x y z
N MET A 1 38.11 13.20 13.40
CA MET A 1 37.00 12.35 13.91
C MET A 1 37.62 11.26 14.76
N GLY A 2 36.93 10.83 15.82
CA GLY A 2 37.34 9.65 16.57
C GLY A 2 37.01 8.38 15.79
N ILE A 3 37.72 7.29 16.08
CA ILE A 3 37.51 5.99 15.44
C ILE A 3 36.81 5.07 16.45
N ILE A 4 35.79 4.34 16.01
CA ILE A 4 35.21 3.18 16.67
C ILE A 4 35.89 1.97 16.02
N PRO A 5 36.94 1.39 16.65
CA PRO A 5 37.73 0.36 15.98
C PRO A 5 36.89 -0.88 15.69
N ALA A 6 37.16 -1.55 14.57
CA ALA A 6 36.48 -2.79 14.20
C ALA A 6 36.49 -3.77 15.39
N ARG A 7 35.33 -4.37 15.67
CA ARG A 7 35.12 -5.35 16.73
C ARG A 7 35.35 -4.84 18.17
N LYS A 8 35.44 -3.52 18.38
CA LYS A 8 35.68 -2.90 19.69
C LYS A 8 34.71 -1.75 19.96
N ALA A 9 34.71 -1.27 21.20
CA ALA A 9 33.97 -0.09 21.61
C ALA A 9 34.85 1.06 22.06
N VAL A 10 34.25 2.25 22.04
CA VAL A 10 34.76 3.47 22.68
C VAL A 10 33.68 4.04 23.59
N ALA A 11 34.10 4.72 24.66
CA ALA A 11 33.20 5.43 25.56
C ALA A 11 33.66 6.87 25.75
N PHE A 12 32.72 7.82 25.75
CA PHE A 12 33.03 9.25 25.87
C PHE A 12 31.87 10.04 26.46
N SER A 13 32.17 11.22 27.03
CA SER A 13 31.16 12.13 27.59
C SER A 13 30.59 13.04 26.53
N VAL A 14 29.29 13.32 26.64
CA VAL A 14 28.55 14.26 25.79
C VAL A 14 27.71 15.16 26.68
N LYS A 15 27.80 16.47 26.47
CA LYS A 15 27.03 17.47 27.20
C LYS A 15 25.69 17.74 26.54
N ARG A 16 24.70 18.16 27.34
CA ARG A 16 23.42 18.63 26.80
C ARG A 16 23.64 19.66 25.69
N GLY A 17 22.97 19.48 24.56
CA GLY A 17 23.05 20.32 23.36
C GLY A 17 24.14 19.91 22.38
N GLN A 18 25.11 19.08 22.78
CA GLN A 18 26.11 18.54 21.85
C GLN A 18 25.48 17.48 20.94
N GLN A 19 26.06 17.34 19.76
CA GLN A 19 25.67 16.34 18.77
C GLN A 19 26.73 15.25 18.66
N VAL A 20 26.28 14.02 18.49
CA VAL A 20 27.11 12.86 18.17
C VAL A 20 26.77 12.37 16.79
N LYS A 21 27.72 12.51 15.89
CA LYS A 21 27.64 11.98 14.53
C LYS A 21 28.38 10.65 14.46
N VAL A 22 27.72 9.60 13.99
CA VAL A 22 28.30 8.27 13.76
C VAL A 22 28.30 7.99 12.27
N VAL A 23 29.49 7.80 11.69
CA VAL A 23 29.71 7.62 10.25
C VAL A 23 30.10 6.19 9.97
N ASN A 24 29.38 5.57 9.04
CA ASN A 24 29.67 4.25 8.52
C ASN A 24 30.77 4.35 7.45
N THR A 25 32.02 4.40 7.88
CA THR A 25 33.19 4.74 7.05
C THR A 25 33.33 3.85 5.81
N HIS A 26 33.00 2.55 5.95
CA HIS A 26 33.13 1.55 4.90
C HIS A 26 31.77 1.10 4.32
N GLY A 27 30.67 1.46 4.98
CA GLY A 27 29.35 0.90 4.70
C GLY A 27 29.18 -0.45 5.40
N LYS A 28 27.93 -0.87 5.56
CA LYS A 28 27.56 -2.19 6.09
C LYS A 28 27.95 -2.52 7.53
N GLN A 29 28.71 -1.70 8.24
CA GLN A 29 29.02 -1.94 9.65
C GLN A 29 27.83 -1.57 10.56
N VAL A 30 27.43 -2.48 11.44
CA VAL A 30 26.46 -2.22 12.50
C VAL A 30 27.17 -1.64 13.72
N VAL A 31 26.55 -0.64 14.34
CA VAL A 31 27.08 0.00 15.55
C VAL A 31 26.06 -0.10 16.68
N ASP A 32 26.37 -0.87 17.70
CA ASP A 32 25.58 -0.91 18.93
C ASP A 32 25.88 0.37 19.72
N PHE A 33 24.83 1.10 20.10
CA PHE A 33 24.92 2.41 20.71
C PHE A 33 24.16 2.43 22.04
N TRP A 34 24.84 2.87 23.10
CA TRP A 34 24.25 3.09 24.42
C TRP A 34 24.49 4.52 24.88
N ALA A 35 23.57 5.03 25.70
CA ALA A 35 23.77 6.26 26.44
C ALA A 35 23.30 6.11 27.89
N PHE A 36 24.10 6.60 28.82
CA PHE A 36 23.88 6.49 30.25
C PHE A 36 23.86 7.88 30.89
N ASN A 37 23.03 8.06 31.92
CA ASN A 37 23.10 9.24 32.77
C ASN A 37 24.35 9.13 33.67
N PRO A 38 25.30 10.07 33.62
CA PRO A 38 26.53 10.00 34.42
C PRO A 38 26.29 10.06 35.93
N LYS A 39 25.09 10.44 36.37
CA LYS A 39 24.73 10.57 37.80
C LYS A 39 23.88 9.41 38.32
N ASP A 40 23.40 8.52 37.47
CA ASP A 40 22.55 7.39 37.85
C ASP A 40 22.68 6.27 36.80
N ALA A 41 23.40 5.20 37.14
CA ALA A 41 23.63 4.08 36.23
C ALA A 41 22.34 3.30 35.88
N ASN A 42 21.26 3.47 36.64
CA ASN A 42 19.95 2.88 36.34
C ASN A 42 19.10 3.74 35.38
N ASP A 43 19.53 4.97 35.06
CA ASP A 43 18.88 5.89 34.12
C ASP A 43 19.65 5.92 32.80
N PHE A 44 19.29 5.01 31.89
CA PHE A 44 19.98 4.80 30.61
C PHE A 44 18.98 4.75 29.46
N LEU A 45 19.50 4.90 28.24
CA LEU A 45 18.77 4.87 26.98
C LEU A 45 18.03 3.54 26.85
N SER A 46 16.70 3.58 26.73
CA SER A 46 15.87 2.38 26.76
C SER A 46 15.03 2.23 25.50
N MET A 47 15.34 1.21 24.69
CA MET A 47 14.58 0.93 23.48
C MET A 47 13.14 0.49 23.80
N VAL A 48 12.92 -0.29 24.88
CA VAL A 48 11.57 -0.68 25.33
C VAL A 48 10.68 0.54 25.62
N HIS A 49 11.20 1.53 26.34
CA HIS A 49 10.46 2.75 26.66
C HIS A 49 10.27 3.62 25.42
N THR A 50 11.30 3.73 24.58
CA THR A 50 11.23 4.48 23.32
C THR A 50 10.14 3.92 22.39
N ARG A 51 10.10 2.60 22.16
CA ARG A 51 9.04 1.95 21.38
C ARG A 51 7.65 2.21 21.95
N THR A 52 7.52 2.17 23.28
CA THR A 52 6.25 2.43 23.96
C THR A 52 5.76 3.87 23.78
N ILE A 53 6.68 4.84 23.76
CA ILE A 53 6.33 6.26 23.63
C ILE A 53 6.05 6.63 22.17
N LEU A 54 6.88 6.15 21.24
CA LEU A 54 6.75 6.45 19.82
C LEU A 54 5.67 5.59 19.12
N LEU A 55 5.20 4.51 19.76
CA LEU A 55 4.27 3.52 19.21
C LEU A 55 4.74 2.92 17.88
N LYS A 56 6.06 2.78 17.71
CA LYS A 56 6.68 2.18 16.52
C LYS A 56 7.98 1.44 16.87
N VAL A 57 8.39 0.58 15.95
CA VAL A 57 9.58 -0.29 16.05
C VAL A 57 10.70 0.13 15.11
N SER A 58 10.57 1.31 14.50
CA SER A 58 11.55 1.89 13.57
C SER A 58 11.70 3.37 13.86
N LEU A 59 12.93 3.90 13.75
CA LEU A 59 13.22 5.30 14.00
C LEU A 59 13.04 6.16 12.74
N SER A 60 12.79 7.44 12.96
CA SER A 60 12.69 8.45 11.92
C SER A 60 13.39 9.72 12.39
N GLN A 61 13.91 10.50 11.44
CA GLN A 61 14.46 11.82 11.76
C GLN A 61 13.42 12.66 12.51
N GLY A 62 13.86 13.33 13.58
CA GLY A 62 13.03 14.08 14.52
C GLY A 62 12.56 13.28 15.73
N ASP A 63 12.71 11.95 15.74
CA ASP A 63 12.32 11.15 16.90
C ASP A 63 13.20 11.45 18.12
N THR A 64 12.55 11.52 19.27
CA THR A 64 13.21 11.56 20.57
C THR A 64 13.34 10.14 21.13
N LEU A 65 14.52 9.82 21.66
CA LEU A 65 14.82 8.57 22.35
C LEU A 65 14.85 8.79 23.86
N TYR A 66 14.34 7.82 24.61
CA TYR A 66 13.99 8.00 26.01
C TYR A 66 14.73 7.05 26.94
N SER A 67 14.91 7.49 28.18
CA SER A 67 15.51 6.69 29.24
C SER A 67 14.53 5.68 29.87
N THR A 68 15.04 4.80 30.75
CA THR A 68 14.22 3.96 31.65
C THR A 68 13.25 4.75 32.53
N ARG A 69 13.52 6.03 32.77
CA ARG A 69 12.65 6.97 33.51
C ARG A 69 11.78 7.82 32.59
N ARG A 70 11.68 7.46 31.30
CA ARG A 70 10.93 8.18 30.24
C ARG A 70 11.36 9.63 30.05
N LYS A 71 12.62 9.97 30.37
CA LYS A 71 13.17 11.30 30.11
C LYS A 71 13.79 11.33 28.71
N PRO A 72 13.63 12.41 27.94
CA PRO A 72 14.37 12.61 26.69
C PRO A 72 15.89 12.51 26.93
N MET A 73 16.58 11.69 26.15
CA MET A 73 18.04 11.57 26.19
C MET A 73 18.69 12.04 24.90
N LEU A 74 18.16 11.62 23.75
CA LEU A 74 18.72 11.91 22.44
C LEU A 74 17.60 12.25 21.46
N VAL A 75 17.90 13.07 20.45
CA VAL A 75 17.01 13.30 19.30
C VAL A 75 17.77 12.93 18.03
N LEU A 76 17.18 12.12 17.16
CA LEU A 76 17.75 11.81 15.84
C LEU A 76 17.58 13.02 14.92
N THR A 77 18.58 13.89 14.84
CA THR A 77 18.47 15.16 14.10
C THR A 77 18.75 15.01 12.62
N GLU A 78 19.54 14.01 12.24
CA GLU A 78 19.92 13.75 10.86
C GLU A 78 20.18 12.27 10.64
N ASP A 79 19.71 11.74 9.51
CA ASP A 79 20.00 10.39 9.04
C ASP A 79 20.11 10.43 7.51
N THR A 80 21.30 10.10 7.00
CA THR A 80 21.57 10.08 5.55
C THR A 80 21.36 8.70 4.92
N THR A 81 20.93 7.73 5.72
CA THR A 81 20.61 6.37 5.27
C THR A 81 19.15 6.26 4.81
N LYS A 82 18.66 5.04 4.64
CA LYS A 82 17.26 4.75 4.34
C LYS A 82 16.36 4.71 5.60
N GLY A 83 16.86 5.06 6.78
CA GLY A 83 16.10 4.95 8.05
C GLY A 83 16.05 3.55 8.63
N VAL A 84 16.97 2.66 8.23
CA VAL A 84 16.99 1.26 8.67
C VAL A 84 17.96 1.12 9.84
N HIS A 85 17.38 1.18 11.05
CA HIS A 85 18.05 0.98 12.32
C HIS A 85 17.19 0.02 13.17
N ASP A 86 17.84 -0.85 13.92
CA ASP A 86 17.13 -1.78 14.78
C ASP A 86 17.08 -1.26 16.23
N ILE A 87 15.92 -1.46 16.84
CA ILE A 87 15.66 -1.14 18.25
C ILE A 87 14.99 -2.32 18.95
N ILE A 88 15.10 -3.55 18.44
CA ILE A 88 14.47 -4.76 19.00
C ILE A 88 15.51 -5.81 19.39
N TRP A 89 16.56 -5.96 18.59
CA TRP A 89 17.55 -7.01 18.73
C TRP A 89 18.51 -6.73 19.89
N SER A 90 18.86 -7.78 20.64
CA SER A 90 19.83 -7.65 21.73
C SER A 90 21.25 -7.50 21.19
N ALA A 91 22.14 -6.94 21.99
CA ALA A 91 23.58 -6.95 21.72
C ALA A 91 24.09 -8.39 21.54
N CYS A 92 25.19 -8.57 20.79
CA CYS A 92 25.85 -9.88 20.72
C CYS A 92 26.65 -10.15 22.00
N ASP A 93 26.64 -11.42 22.43
CA ASP A 93 27.31 -11.93 23.63
C ASP A 93 27.87 -13.34 23.40
N ALA A 94 28.67 -13.82 24.35
CA ALA A 94 29.33 -15.13 24.27
C ALA A 94 28.33 -16.31 24.12
N GLU A 95 27.17 -16.27 24.78
CA GLU A 95 26.16 -17.34 24.68
C GLU A 95 25.52 -17.33 23.29
N ARG A 96 25.27 -16.16 22.71
CA ARG A 96 24.75 -16.02 21.35
C ARG A 96 25.69 -16.66 20.33
N TYR A 97 27.00 -16.45 20.44
CA TYR A 97 27.98 -17.09 19.56
C TYR A 97 28.01 -18.61 19.74
N ARG A 98 27.90 -19.12 20.98
CA ARG A 98 27.77 -20.57 21.23
C ARG A 98 26.50 -21.16 20.62
N MET A 99 25.37 -20.45 20.71
CA MET A 99 24.13 -20.85 20.04
C MET A 99 24.28 -20.91 18.51
N GLN A 100 25.17 -20.11 17.93
CA GLN A 100 25.50 -20.12 16.50
C GLN A 100 26.57 -21.16 16.14
N GLY A 101 27.04 -21.95 17.12
CA GLY A 101 28.00 -23.03 16.92
C GLY A 101 29.47 -22.61 17.00
N PHE A 102 29.77 -21.39 17.49
CA PHE A 102 31.15 -20.99 17.74
C PHE A 102 31.67 -21.65 19.03
N ASP A 103 32.86 -22.25 18.95
CA ASP A 103 33.56 -22.82 20.10
C ASP A 103 34.71 -21.90 20.54
N GLY A 104 34.77 -21.59 21.83
CA GLY A 104 35.73 -20.65 22.40
C GLY A 104 35.21 -19.21 22.56
N TYR A 105 36.14 -18.26 22.65
CA TYR A 105 35.85 -16.84 22.83
C TYR A 105 35.76 -16.12 21.49
N HIS A 106 34.71 -15.31 21.34
CA HIS A 106 34.54 -14.39 20.23
C HIS A 106 34.31 -12.98 20.77
N ASP A 107 34.97 -11.97 20.17
CA ASP A 107 34.72 -10.57 20.52
C ASP A 107 33.21 -10.29 20.42
N ASN A 108 32.65 -9.57 21.39
CA ASN A 108 31.21 -9.32 21.42
C ASN A 108 30.90 -7.95 22.01
N CYS A 109 29.73 -7.43 21.68
CA CYS A 109 29.30 -6.08 22.02
C CYS A 109 29.09 -5.90 23.53
N THR A 110 28.62 -6.93 24.23
CA THR A 110 28.47 -6.94 25.69
C THR A 110 29.82 -6.70 26.38
N ASP A 111 30.83 -7.51 26.07
CA ASP A 111 32.17 -7.38 26.66
C ASP A 111 32.82 -6.04 26.27
N ASN A 112 32.66 -5.63 25.01
CA ASN A 112 33.15 -4.35 24.52
C ASN A 112 32.58 -3.16 25.29
N MET A 113 31.26 -3.16 25.58
CA MET A 113 30.62 -2.09 26.33
C MET A 113 31.19 -1.99 27.75
N HIS A 114 31.26 -3.12 28.47
CA HIS A 114 31.81 -3.14 29.83
C HIS A 114 33.28 -2.73 29.86
N GLN A 115 34.10 -3.20 28.92
CA GLN A 115 35.51 -2.84 28.84
C GLN A 115 35.68 -1.33 28.58
N ALA A 116 34.93 -0.77 27.63
CA ALA A 116 34.99 0.66 27.32
C ALA A 116 34.57 1.55 28.51
N LEU A 117 33.55 1.14 29.27
CA LEU A 117 33.14 1.82 30.50
C LEU A 117 34.21 1.72 31.58
N LYS A 118 34.78 0.53 31.83
CA LYS A 118 35.85 0.33 32.82
C LYS A 118 37.07 1.19 32.52
N ASP A 119 37.48 1.27 31.25
CA ASP A 119 38.68 1.98 30.83
C ASP A 119 38.53 3.50 30.92
N ASN A 120 37.35 4.04 30.60
CA ASN A 120 37.14 5.50 30.46
C ASN A 120 36.35 6.11 31.62
N PHE A 121 35.54 5.32 32.31
CA PHE A 121 34.68 5.74 33.41
C PHE A 121 34.73 4.72 34.57
N PRO A 122 35.90 4.49 35.19
CA PRO A 122 36.09 3.45 36.22
C PRO A 122 35.24 3.64 37.49
N HIS A 123 34.63 4.82 37.67
CA HIS A 123 33.72 5.13 38.78
C HIS A 123 32.24 4.99 38.40
N PHE A 124 31.93 4.66 37.14
CA PHE A 124 30.57 4.39 36.69
C PHE A 124 30.25 2.91 36.97
N ASP A 125 29.38 2.69 37.95
CA ASP A 125 29.06 1.36 38.45
C ASP A 125 27.87 0.76 37.69
N ILE A 126 28.14 -0.29 36.92
CA ILE A 126 27.15 -1.10 36.19
C ILE A 126 27.43 -2.57 36.47
N ALA A 127 26.39 -3.37 36.67
CA ALA A 127 26.55 -4.79 36.95
C ALA A 127 27.26 -5.50 35.78
N ASP A 128 28.32 -6.26 36.09
CA ASP A 128 29.20 -6.93 35.10
C ASP A 128 28.48 -7.99 34.24
N ASP A 129 27.33 -8.48 34.71
CA ASP A 129 26.51 -9.51 34.08
C ASP A 129 25.28 -8.94 33.36
N TRP A 130 25.22 -7.62 33.18
CA TRP A 130 24.04 -6.95 32.65
C TRP A 130 24.37 -5.89 31.58
N VAL A 131 23.70 -6.01 30.44
CA VAL A 131 23.78 -5.06 29.32
C VAL A 131 22.36 -4.53 28.98
N PRO A 132 22.17 -3.22 28.81
CA PRO A 132 20.93 -2.70 28.27
C PRO A 132 20.74 -3.04 26.79
N ASP A 133 19.49 -3.13 26.32
CA ASP A 133 19.19 -3.24 24.89
C ASP A 133 19.81 -2.03 24.14
N PRO A 134 20.72 -2.26 23.17
CA PRO A 134 21.33 -1.19 22.40
C PRO A 134 20.35 -0.53 21.43
N LEU A 135 20.68 0.69 21.02
CA LEU A 135 20.26 1.20 19.73
C LEU A 135 21.21 0.63 18.66
N ASN A 136 20.74 -0.26 17.80
CA ASN A 136 21.55 -0.89 16.77
C ASN A 136 21.54 -0.05 15.50
N LEU A 137 22.47 0.90 15.40
CA LEU A 137 22.60 1.77 14.24
C LEU A 137 23.00 0.95 13.01
N PHE A 138 22.30 1.19 11.90
CA PHE A 138 22.51 0.58 10.58
C PHE A 138 22.13 -0.91 10.48
N MET A 139 21.65 -1.52 11.56
CA MET A 139 21.23 -2.92 11.56
C MET A 139 19.87 -3.09 10.89
N ASN A 140 19.77 -4.12 10.05
CA ASN A 140 18.57 -4.44 9.29
C ASN A 140 17.89 -5.71 9.82
N VAL A 141 16.90 -5.51 10.69
CA VAL A 141 16.03 -6.58 11.19
C VAL A 141 14.64 -6.39 10.57
N ALA A 142 14.30 -7.25 9.62
CA ALA A 142 13.00 -7.24 8.97
C ALA A 142 11.95 -7.93 9.86
N ILE A 143 10.74 -7.37 9.90
CA ILE A 143 9.58 -7.96 10.57
C ILE A 143 8.57 -8.36 9.50
N ASP A 144 8.20 -9.63 9.43
CA ASP A 144 7.20 -10.09 8.48
C ASP A 144 5.75 -9.86 8.97
N HIS A 145 4.78 -10.13 8.10
CA HIS A 145 3.35 -9.96 8.40
C HIS A 145 2.82 -10.90 9.51
N ARG A 146 3.61 -11.88 9.95
CA ARG A 146 3.32 -12.78 11.08
C ARG A 146 4.05 -12.36 12.36
N GLY A 147 4.86 -11.31 12.30
CA GLY A 147 5.70 -10.86 13.41
C GLY A 147 6.99 -11.65 13.56
N ALA A 148 7.40 -12.46 12.58
CA ALA A 148 8.70 -13.12 12.60
C ALA A 148 9.82 -12.12 12.30
N LEU A 149 10.96 -12.30 12.96
CA LEU A 149 12.14 -11.45 12.79
C LEU A 149 13.18 -12.14 11.90
N ASP A 150 13.76 -11.40 10.96
CA ASP A 150 14.80 -11.90 10.06
C ASP A 150 15.95 -10.88 9.93
N ILE A 151 17.18 -11.34 10.17
CA ILE A 151 18.38 -10.51 10.03
C ILE A 151 18.78 -10.48 8.57
N LYS A 152 18.78 -9.28 7.99
CA LYS A 152 19.22 -9.01 6.62
C LYS A 152 20.53 -8.24 6.63
N ASN A 153 21.18 -8.18 5.47
CA ASN A 153 22.33 -7.30 5.26
C ASN A 153 21.94 -5.84 5.53
N PRO A 154 22.80 -5.05 6.18
CA PRO A 154 22.61 -3.61 6.33
C PRO A 154 22.41 -2.88 5.01
N THR A 155 21.55 -1.88 5.02
CA THR A 155 21.31 -1.02 3.87
C THR A 155 22.23 0.20 3.83
N SER A 156 23.01 0.46 4.89
CA SER A 156 23.95 1.58 4.94
C SER A 156 25.06 1.41 3.90
N GLU A 157 25.41 2.50 3.24
CA GLU A 157 26.49 2.59 2.28
C GLU A 157 27.66 3.43 2.84
N LYS A 158 28.80 3.33 2.16
CA LYS A 158 30.03 4.03 2.52
C LYS A 158 29.80 5.53 2.75
N GLY A 159 30.20 6.03 3.91
CA GLY A 159 30.17 7.45 4.27
C GLY A 159 28.80 7.95 4.72
N GLN A 160 27.76 7.12 4.70
CA GLN A 160 26.48 7.47 5.31
C GLN A 160 26.61 7.51 6.84
N TYR A 161 25.76 8.32 7.47
CA TYR A 161 25.85 8.64 8.88
C TYR A 161 24.50 9.00 9.49
N VAL A 162 24.47 8.95 10.83
CA VAL A 162 23.42 9.52 11.67
C VAL A 162 24.00 10.57 12.61
N THR A 163 23.17 11.53 13.00
CA THR A 163 23.48 12.55 14.01
C THR A 163 22.42 12.54 15.11
N LEU A 164 22.87 12.42 16.36
CA LEU A 164 22.03 12.39 17.55
C LEU A 164 22.36 13.60 18.45
N GLU A 165 21.37 14.40 18.81
CA GLU A 165 21.54 15.53 19.73
C GLU A 165 21.20 15.15 21.17
N ALA A 166 22.13 15.39 22.10
CA ALA A 166 21.95 15.09 23.52
C ALA A 166 21.01 16.09 24.22
N GLN A 167 19.93 15.57 24.80
CA GLN A 167 18.94 16.37 25.55
C GLN A 167 19.31 16.55 27.03
N THR A 168 20.33 15.82 27.49
CA THR A 168 20.89 15.88 28.85
C THR A 168 22.39 15.52 28.79
N ASP A 169 23.11 15.62 29.90
CA ASP A 169 24.50 15.14 29.98
C ASP A 169 24.52 13.60 29.96
N LEU A 170 25.38 13.01 29.14
CA LEU A 170 25.43 11.58 28.86
C LEU A 170 26.85 11.03 28.87
N ILE A 171 26.98 9.76 29.24
CA ILE A 171 28.10 8.90 28.86
C ILE A 171 27.60 8.06 27.68
N ILE A 172 28.28 8.12 26.55
CA ILE A 172 27.95 7.35 25.36
C ILE A 172 28.97 6.24 25.18
N VAL A 173 28.47 5.05 24.85
CA VAL A 173 29.29 3.90 24.47
C VAL A 173 28.85 3.46 23.08
N THR A 174 29.80 3.29 22.16
CA THR A 174 29.53 2.80 20.81
C THR A 174 30.46 1.64 20.49
N SER A 175 29.91 0.53 20.01
CA SER A 175 30.63 -0.69 19.65
C SER A 175 30.45 -0.99 18.18
N ALA A 176 31.54 -1.11 17.42
CA ALA A 176 31.49 -1.67 16.08
C ALA A 176 31.26 -3.19 16.20
N CYS A 177 30.03 -3.63 15.92
CA CYS A 177 29.57 -5.00 16.14
C CYS A 177 30.53 -6.05 15.53
N PRO A 178 31.05 -7.01 16.32
CA PRO A 178 31.96 -8.04 15.81
C PRO A 178 31.30 -9.17 15.00
N GLN A 179 29.96 -9.22 14.89
CA GLN A 179 29.23 -10.34 14.33
C GLN A 179 29.56 -10.63 12.85
N ASP A 180 30.19 -11.77 12.59
CA ASP A 180 30.66 -12.23 11.29
C ASP A 180 30.09 -13.62 10.90
N MET A 181 29.33 -14.27 11.79
CA MET A 181 28.65 -15.56 11.54
C MET A 181 27.21 -15.40 11.04
N ALA A 182 26.71 -14.17 10.95
CA ALA A 182 25.39 -13.82 10.46
C ALA A 182 25.44 -12.59 9.54
N PRO A 183 24.39 -12.30 8.75
CA PRO A 183 24.34 -11.16 7.83
C PRO A 183 24.45 -9.77 8.47
N VAL A 184 24.62 -9.67 9.80
CA VAL A 184 24.61 -8.42 10.58
C VAL A 184 25.58 -7.38 10.04
N ASN A 185 26.83 -7.74 9.71
CA ASN A 185 27.83 -6.81 9.15
C ASN A 185 28.15 -7.10 7.68
N ALA A 186 27.24 -7.74 6.95
CA ALA A 186 27.49 -8.27 5.60
C ALA A 186 28.76 -9.15 5.50
N GLY A 187 29.13 -9.82 6.60
CA GLY A 187 30.20 -10.81 6.67
C GLY A 187 31.61 -10.29 7.00
N MET A 188 31.83 -8.97 7.10
CA MET A 188 33.16 -8.44 7.46
C MET A 188 33.03 -7.21 8.37
N PRO A 189 33.29 -7.35 9.68
CA PRO A 189 33.34 -6.21 10.59
C PRO A 189 34.45 -5.22 10.21
N THR A 190 34.09 -3.95 10.09
CA THR A 190 35.00 -2.81 9.85
C THR A 190 34.87 -1.79 10.98
N ASP A 191 35.75 -0.80 10.97
CA ASP A 191 35.64 0.35 11.85
C ASP A 191 34.58 1.34 11.36
N CYS A 192 34.21 2.25 12.25
CA CYS A 192 33.38 3.42 11.97
C CYS A 192 34.06 4.66 12.56
N GLU A 193 33.58 5.84 12.18
CA GLU A 193 34.03 7.09 12.76
C GLU A 193 32.93 7.74 13.59
N TYR A 194 33.32 8.53 14.58
CA TYR A 194 32.41 9.37 15.33
C TYR A 194 32.95 10.79 15.52
N LEU A 195 32.03 11.73 15.72
CA LEU A 195 32.35 13.12 16.04
C LEU A 195 31.41 13.62 17.12
N VAL A 196 31.96 14.26 18.13
CA VAL A 196 31.19 15.07 19.10
C VAL A 196 31.42 16.53 18.75
N SER A 197 30.34 17.29 18.52
CA SER A 197 30.41 18.71 18.17
C SER A 197 29.43 19.54 19.00
N GLU A 198 29.83 20.77 19.30
CA GLU A 198 28.92 21.79 19.84
C GLU A 198 27.86 22.16 18.79
N THR A 199 26.66 22.52 19.24
CA THR A 199 25.62 23.10 18.40
C THR A 199 26.09 24.48 17.92
N GLY A 200 26.79 24.53 16.79
CA GLY A 200 27.23 25.77 16.14
C GLY A 200 28.68 25.81 15.63
N GLY A 201 29.39 24.68 15.52
CA GLY A 201 30.82 24.67 15.22
C GLY A 201 31.31 23.80 14.06
N LEU A 202 30.44 23.40 13.12
CA LEU A 202 30.92 22.93 11.83
C LEU A 202 30.97 24.13 10.89
N GLU A 203 32.16 24.56 10.48
CA GLU A 203 32.31 25.25 9.19
C GLU A 203 31.51 24.45 8.19
N GLN A 204 30.57 25.12 7.51
CA GLN A 204 29.86 24.53 6.39
C GLN A 204 30.91 24.15 5.35
N ILE A 205 31.36 22.88 5.38
CA ILE A 205 31.64 22.19 4.13
C ILE A 205 30.36 22.41 3.35
N PRO A 206 30.35 23.17 2.23
CA PRO A 206 29.14 23.34 1.48
C PRO A 206 28.66 21.92 1.20
N PRO A 207 27.46 21.54 1.66
CA PRO A 207 26.98 20.21 1.38
C PRO A 207 27.11 20.08 -0.12
N THR A 208 27.93 19.14 -0.59
CA THR A 208 27.60 18.52 -1.87
C THR A 208 26.17 18.10 -1.62
N PRO A 209 25.18 18.73 -2.27
CA PRO A 209 23.80 18.41 -1.96
C PRO A 209 23.76 16.89 -2.11
N PRO A 210 23.35 16.12 -1.07
CA PRO A 210 22.89 14.79 -1.38
C PRO A 210 21.91 14.99 -2.54
N PRO A 211 22.04 14.24 -3.65
CA PRO A 211 21.09 14.37 -4.74
C PRO A 211 19.74 14.37 -4.06
N PRO A 212 18.89 15.41 -4.27
CA PRO A 212 17.68 15.56 -3.49
C PRO A 212 17.01 14.20 -3.49
N VAL A 213 16.94 13.58 -2.32
CA VAL A 213 16.05 12.44 -2.14
C VAL A 213 14.71 13.13 -2.20
N GLU A 214 14.21 13.28 -3.42
CA GLU A 214 12.81 13.57 -3.65
C GLU A 214 12.10 12.44 -2.93
N ILE A 215 11.68 12.69 -1.70
CA ILE A 215 10.58 11.96 -1.10
C ILE A 215 9.41 12.36 -1.98
N ARG A 216 9.31 11.72 -3.14
CA ARG A 216 8.25 11.94 -4.11
C ARG A 216 7.00 11.61 -3.35
N ARG A 217 6.30 12.64 -2.92
CA ARG A 217 5.01 12.49 -2.26
C ARG A 217 4.11 11.82 -3.27
N ARG A 218 3.85 10.53 -3.04
CA ARG A 218 3.04 9.73 -3.96
C ARG A 218 1.67 10.37 -4.07
N ARG A 219 1.09 10.36 -5.27
CA ARG A 219 -0.27 10.78 -5.58
C ARG A 219 -1.06 9.58 -6.06
N VAL A 220 -1.87 9.00 -5.20
CA VAL A 220 -2.64 7.80 -5.50
C VAL A 220 -4.12 8.14 -5.47
N LYS A 221 -4.87 7.72 -6.50
CA LYS A 221 -6.32 7.84 -6.52
C LYS A 221 -6.96 6.47 -6.38
N VAL A 222 -7.74 6.27 -5.32
CA VAL A 222 -8.52 5.05 -5.09
C VAL A 222 -9.85 5.19 -5.81
N ALA A 223 -10.09 4.32 -6.77
CA ALA A 223 -11.38 4.21 -7.47
C ALA A 223 -12.21 3.13 -6.77
N LEU A 224 -12.80 3.48 -5.62
CA LEU A 224 -13.66 2.55 -4.88
C LEU A 224 -15.06 2.56 -5.50
N SER A 225 -15.51 1.40 -5.97
CA SER A 225 -16.82 1.23 -6.58
C SER A 225 -17.66 0.12 -5.96
N PHE A 226 -18.96 0.22 -6.20
CA PHE A 226 -19.95 -0.73 -5.76
C PHE A 226 -20.82 -1.19 -6.92
N ASP A 227 -20.77 -2.47 -7.27
CA ASP A 227 -21.68 -3.05 -8.26
C ASP A 227 -22.90 -3.56 -7.50
N PHE A 228 -24.05 -2.91 -7.72
CA PHE A 228 -25.27 -3.12 -6.95
C PHE A 228 -26.18 -4.14 -7.63
N ASP A 229 -25.68 -5.37 -7.74
CA ASP A 229 -26.32 -6.42 -8.52
C ASP A 229 -27.69 -6.82 -7.97
N ALA A 230 -27.75 -7.19 -6.69
CA ALA A 230 -28.98 -7.59 -6.02
C ALA A 230 -29.74 -8.68 -6.80
N VAL A 231 -31.05 -8.50 -7.00
CA VAL A 231 -31.89 -9.49 -7.70
C VAL A 231 -31.50 -9.67 -9.16
N SER A 232 -30.93 -8.64 -9.80
CA SER A 232 -30.61 -8.71 -11.21
C SER A 232 -29.53 -9.75 -11.53
N HIS A 233 -28.60 -10.00 -10.62
CA HIS A 233 -27.64 -11.10 -10.73
C HIS A 233 -28.31 -12.43 -11.10
N TRP A 234 -29.36 -12.80 -10.35
CA TRP A 234 -30.08 -14.06 -10.50
C TRP A 234 -30.95 -14.12 -11.76
N LEU A 235 -31.18 -12.98 -12.42
CA LEU A 235 -31.91 -12.92 -13.70
C LEU A 235 -30.97 -13.01 -14.89
N GLY A 236 -29.75 -12.46 -14.77
CA GLY A 236 -28.75 -12.43 -15.83
C GLY A 236 -27.66 -13.49 -15.64
N THR A 237 -26.46 -13.06 -15.24
CA THR A 237 -25.27 -13.92 -15.20
C THR A 237 -25.31 -15.06 -14.17
N GLY A 238 -26.06 -14.89 -13.08
CA GLY A 238 -26.27 -15.90 -12.04
C GLY A 238 -27.46 -16.81 -12.29
N CYS A 239 -28.18 -16.63 -13.41
CA CYS A 239 -29.39 -17.38 -13.74
C CYS A 239 -29.09 -18.87 -13.96
N HIS A 240 -29.85 -19.73 -13.27
CA HIS A 240 -29.78 -21.17 -13.37
C HIS A 240 -31.19 -21.79 -13.24
N PRO A 241 -31.52 -22.89 -13.97
CA PRO A 241 -32.84 -23.53 -13.89
C PRO A 241 -33.26 -23.97 -12.48
N ASP A 242 -32.29 -24.31 -11.64
CA ASP A 242 -32.52 -24.75 -10.25
C ASP A 242 -32.48 -23.62 -9.23
N ASN A 243 -32.36 -22.36 -9.66
CA ASN A 243 -32.44 -21.24 -8.73
C ASN A 243 -33.77 -21.25 -7.99
N ASN A 244 -33.72 -20.95 -6.70
CA ASN A 244 -34.86 -21.05 -5.82
C ASN A 244 -35.03 -19.78 -4.97
N MET A 245 -36.10 -19.75 -4.16
CA MET A 245 -36.44 -18.61 -3.33
C MET A 245 -35.29 -18.15 -2.41
N ALA A 246 -34.46 -19.07 -1.92
CA ALA A 246 -33.32 -18.72 -1.08
C ALA A 246 -32.28 -17.89 -1.85
N ASP A 247 -32.02 -18.23 -3.11
CA ASP A 247 -31.08 -17.51 -3.96
C ASP A 247 -31.59 -16.08 -4.22
N TYR A 248 -32.82 -15.93 -4.70
CA TYR A 248 -33.43 -14.61 -4.91
C TYR A 248 -33.46 -13.77 -3.62
N SER A 249 -33.65 -14.41 -2.46
CA SER A 249 -33.68 -13.71 -1.18
C SER A 249 -32.34 -13.06 -0.82
N SER A 250 -31.20 -13.56 -1.31
CA SER A 250 -29.89 -12.91 -1.11
C SER A 250 -29.80 -11.59 -1.88
N GLY A 251 -30.35 -11.55 -3.10
CA GLY A 251 -30.45 -10.31 -3.87
C GLY A 251 -31.40 -9.29 -3.21
N ILE A 252 -32.48 -9.76 -2.58
CA ILE A 252 -33.35 -8.90 -1.76
C ILE A 252 -32.59 -8.34 -0.55
N PHE A 253 -31.76 -9.16 0.11
CA PHE A 253 -30.89 -8.71 1.19
C PHE A 253 -29.95 -7.59 0.73
N ALA A 254 -29.29 -7.74 -0.41
CA ALA A 254 -28.42 -6.70 -0.97
C ALA A 254 -29.18 -5.39 -1.17
N GLY A 255 -30.37 -5.46 -1.77
CA GLY A 255 -31.25 -4.33 -2.06
C GLY A 255 -31.82 -3.61 -0.83
N GLN A 256 -32.15 -4.34 0.23
CA GLN A 256 -32.85 -3.79 1.40
C GLN A 256 -31.93 -3.56 2.61
N VAL A 257 -30.78 -4.22 2.68
CA VAL A 257 -29.91 -4.23 3.87
C VAL A 257 -28.46 -3.96 3.50
N GLY A 258 -27.89 -4.73 2.57
CA GLY A 258 -26.47 -4.67 2.23
C GLY A 258 -26.02 -3.29 1.79
N ALA A 259 -26.76 -2.67 0.87
CA ALA A 259 -26.42 -1.35 0.33
C ALA A 259 -26.53 -0.24 1.38
N LEU A 260 -27.55 -0.28 2.24
CA LEU A 260 -27.72 0.70 3.32
C LEU A 260 -26.58 0.60 4.36
N ARG A 261 -26.16 -0.62 4.70
CA ARG A 261 -25.02 -0.83 5.61
C ARG A 261 -23.73 -0.27 5.04
N LEU A 262 -23.45 -0.54 3.76
CA LEU A 262 -22.28 0.00 3.08
C LEU A 262 -22.34 1.53 3.03
N LEU A 263 -23.51 2.10 2.72
CA LEU A 263 -23.68 3.55 2.70
C LEU A 263 -23.42 4.19 4.07
N ASP A 264 -23.93 3.60 5.15
CA ASP A 264 -23.69 4.10 6.51
C ASP A 264 -22.22 3.97 6.92
N MET A 265 -21.55 2.87 6.53
CA MET A 265 -20.11 2.69 6.72
C MET A 265 -19.29 3.73 5.94
N LEU A 266 -19.63 3.99 4.68
CA LEU A 266 -18.95 5.00 3.85
C LEU A 266 -19.13 6.41 4.43
N LYS A 267 -20.30 6.73 4.97
CA LYS A 267 -20.56 8.00 5.68
C LYS A 267 -19.71 8.11 6.94
N LYS A 268 -19.63 7.04 7.73
CA LYS A 268 -18.73 6.96 8.90
C LYS A 268 -17.27 7.17 8.51
N CYS A 269 -16.85 6.61 7.37
CA CYS A 269 -15.52 6.79 6.80
C CYS A 269 -15.31 8.17 6.13
N GLY A 270 -16.36 8.97 5.93
CA GLY A 270 -16.30 10.29 5.31
C GLY A 270 -15.95 10.27 3.82
N ILE A 271 -16.37 9.22 3.09
CA ILE A 271 -16.07 9.05 1.65
C ILE A 271 -17.32 8.71 0.81
N ALA A 272 -18.52 8.83 1.36
CA ALA A 272 -19.77 8.42 0.70
C ALA A 272 -20.11 9.19 -0.59
N ASP A 273 -19.50 10.35 -0.80
CA ASP A 273 -19.62 11.22 -1.99
C ASP A 273 -18.45 11.07 -2.98
N GLN A 274 -17.47 10.22 -2.65
CA GLN A 274 -16.21 10.05 -3.39
C GLN A 274 -16.08 8.65 -4.01
N VAL A 275 -17.20 7.92 -4.10
CA VAL A 275 -17.27 6.56 -4.65
C VAL A 275 -18.23 6.50 -5.82
N THR A 276 -18.14 5.41 -6.60
CA THR A 276 -19.01 5.17 -7.75
C THR A 276 -19.88 3.93 -7.50
N TRP A 277 -21.17 4.01 -7.80
CA TRP A 277 -22.09 2.87 -7.77
C TRP A 277 -22.51 2.54 -9.19
N PHE A 278 -22.17 1.34 -9.67
CA PHE A 278 -22.67 0.82 -10.93
C PHE A 278 -23.94 0.02 -10.63
N ILE A 279 -25.07 0.50 -11.12
CA ILE A 279 -26.39 -0.03 -10.72
C ILE A 279 -27.11 -0.56 -11.96
N PRO A 280 -27.50 -1.84 -11.99
CA PRO A 280 -28.36 -2.38 -13.03
C PRO A 280 -29.71 -1.66 -13.07
N GLY A 281 -30.25 -1.42 -14.27
CA GLY A 281 -31.54 -0.73 -14.42
C GLY A 281 -32.69 -1.41 -13.67
N HIS A 282 -32.69 -2.75 -13.62
CA HIS A 282 -33.62 -3.55 -12.81
C HIS A 282 -33.49 -3.22 -11.32
N THR A 283 -32.26 -3.12 -10.79
CA THR A 283 -32.02 -2.77 -9.38
C THR A 283 -32.53 -1.35 -9.08
N ILE A 284 -32.33 -0.39 -9.99
CA ILE A 284 -32.88 0.97 -9.86
C ILE A 284 -34.40 0.94 -9.71
N GLU A 285 -35.09 0.20 -10.57
CA GLU A 285 -36.56 0.14 -10.57
C GLU A 285 -37.12 -0.75 -9.44
N THR A 286 -36.35 -1.73 -8.95
CA THR A 286 -36.77 -2.67 -7.89
C THR A 286 -36.58 -2.10 -6.48
N PHE A 287 -35.49 -1.37 -6.23
CA PHE A 287 -35.16 -0.79 -4.92
C PHE A 287 -35.03 0.74 -4.98
N PRO A 288 -36.05 1.47 -5.49
CA PRO A 288 -35.92 2.90 -5.78
C PRO A 288 -35.61 3.73 -4.53
N GLN A 289 -36.13 3.34 -3.37
CA GLN A 289 -35.85 4.02 -2.10
C GLN A 289 -34.39 3.86 -1.66
N THR A 290 -33.82 2.66 -1.78
CA THR A 290 -32.41 2.42 -1.43
C THR A 290 -31.49 3.13 -2.42
N VAL A 291 -31.78 3.04 -3.71
CA VAL A 291 -30.98 3.69 -4.76
C VAL A 291 -31.04 5.22 -4.64
N GLN A 292 -32.20 5.79 -4.30
CA GLN A 292 -32.32 7.22 -4.02
C GLN A 292 -31.39 7.67 -2.88
N ARG A 293 -31.21 6.84 -1.84
CA ARG A 293 -30.28 7.13 -0.73
C ARG A 293 -28.81 7.14 -1.16
N VAL A 294 -28.45 6.37 -2.19
CA VAL A 294 -27.13 6.41 -2.81
C VAL A 294 -26.96 7.72 -3.59
N VAL A 295 -27.96 8.13 -4.37
CA VAL A 295 -27.93 9.42 -5.08
C VAL A 295 -27.78 10.59 -4.10
N GLU A 296 -28.54 10.56 -3.01
CA GLU A 296 -28.49 11.58 -1.94
C GLU A 296 -27.16 11.65 -1.20
N SER A 297 -26.31 10.61 -1.29
CA SER A 297 -24.97 10.64 -0.70
C SER A 297 -23.98 11.44 -1.51
N GLY A 298 -24.32 11.82 -2.75
CA GLY A 298 -23.42 12.47 -3.70
C GLY A 298 -22.52 11.51 -4.47
N ALA A 299 -22.67 10.19 -4.27
CA ALA A 299 -21.92 9.20 -5.04
C ALA A 299 -22.22 9.31 -6.55
N GLU A 300 -21.23 8.94 -7.37
CA GLU A 300 -21.43 8.81 -8.80
C GLU A 300 -22.30 7.58 -9.11
N ILE A 301 -23.21 7.70 -10.10
CA ILE A 301 -23.99 6.57 -10.62
C ILE A 301 -23.51 6.20 -12.03
N GLY A 302 -23.04 4.97 -12.19
CA GLY A 302 -22.69 4.33 -13.45
C GLY A 302 -23.73 3.27 -13.86
N LEU A 303 -23.72 2.88 -15.13
CA LEU A 303 -24.59 1.83 -15.66
C LEU A 303 -23.98 0.43 -15.51
N HIS A 304 -24.85 -0.57 -15.29
CA HIS A 304 -24.42 -1.96 -15.13
C HIS A 304 -25.38 -3.00 -15.77
N GLY A 305 -25.75 -2.79 -17.04
CA GLY A 305 -26.81 -3.58 -17.68
C GLY A 305 -28.20 -3.29 -17.11
N TYR A 306 -29.23 -4.04 -17.53
CA TYR A 306 -30.58 -3.88 -16.98
C TYR A 306 -30.82 -4.96 -15.93
N SER A 307 -30.85 -6.23 -16.33
CA SER A 307 -30.96 -7.39 -15.46
C SER A 307 -29.63 -8.14 -15.32
N HIS A 308 -28.52 -7.40 -15.30
CA HIS A 308 -27.17 -7.95 -15.17
C HIS A 308 -26.85 -9.04 -16.24
N GLU A 309 -27.23 -8.76 -17.49
CA GLU A 309 -27.10 -9.68 -18.62
C GLU A 309 -25.64 -9.82 -19.07
N GLY A 310 -25.19 -11.06 -19.25
CA GLY A 310 -23.90 -11.33 -19.89
C GLY A 310 -23.97 -11.10 -21.39
N ILE A 311 -22.91 -10.56 -22.00
CA ILE A 311 -22.92 -10.20 -23.42
C ILE A 311 -23.13 -11.40 -24.35
N TYR A 312 -22.78 -12.61 -23.90
CA TYR A 312 -23.00 -13.86 -24.62
C TYR A 312 -24.48 -14.28 -24.66
N GLN A 313 -25.34 -13.68 -23.84
CA GLN A 313 -26.78 -13.93 -23.78
C GLN A 313 -27.57 -13.02 -24.74
N MET A 314 -26.94 -12.00 -25.31
CA MET A 314 -27.60 -10.96 -26.08
C MET A 314 -27.14 -10.92 -27.54
N THR A 315 -28.09 -10.54 -28.40
CA THR A 315 -27.83 -10.03 -29.75
C THR A 315 -27.46 -8.55 -29.70
N ALA A 316 -26.80 -8.02 -30.75
CA ALA A 316 -26.43 -6.60 -30.81
C ALA A 316 -27.62 -5.63 -30.69
N GLU A 317 -28.80 -6.02 -31.17
CA GLU A 317 -30.01 -5.18 -31.02
C GLU A 317 -30.50 -5.17 -29.56
N GLN A 318 -30.48 -6.33 -28.89
CA GLN A 318 -30.80 -6.40 -27.45
C GLN A 318 -29.80 -5.60 -26.61
N GLU A 319 -28.50 -5.66 -26.92
CA GLU A 319 -27.47 -4.85 -26.26
C GLU A 319 -27.81 -3.35 -26.34
N LYS A 320 -28.21 -2.88 -27.52
CA LYS A 320 -28.61 -1.50 -27.76
C LYS A 320 -29.88 -1.13 -26.99
N ASP A 321 -30.93 -1.95 -27.06
CA ASP A 321 -32.19 -1.71 -26.34
C ASP A 321 -31.98 -1.63 -24.83
N VAL A 322 -31.18 -2.55 -24.28
CA VAL A 322 -30.79 -2.56 -22.87
C VAL A 322 -30.03 -1.28 -22.51
N LEU A 323 -29.02 -0.88 -23.29
CA LEU A 323 -28.26 0.34 -23.03
C LEU A 323 -29.17 1.58 -23.03
N LEU A 324 -30.04 1.72 -24.03
CA LEU A 324 -30.97 2.86 -24.14
C LEU A 324 -31.94 2.92 -22.97
N LYS A 325 -32.50 1.77 -22.54
CA LYS A 325 -33.36 1.69 -21.36
C LYS A 325 -32.60 2.09 -20.09
N CYS A 326 -31.37 1.63 -19.91
CA CYS A 326 -30.56 1.99 -18.75
C CYS A 326 -30.18 3.47 -18.71
N ILE A 327 -29.86 4.08 -19.87
CA ILE A 327 -29.66 5.53 -19.97
C ILE A 327 -30.91 6.28 -19.52
N ASP A 328 -32.10 5.91 -19.99
CA ASP A 328 -33.36 6.55 -19.61
C ASP A 328 -33.64 6.44 -18.11
N VAL A 329 -33.53 5.23 -17.55
CA VAL A 329 -33.77 4.96 -16.11
C VAL A 329 -32.79 5.74 -15.23
N ALA A 330 -31.49 5.68 -15.51
CA ALA A 330 -30.48 6.40 -14.73
C ALA A 330 -30.60 7.92 -14.88
N THR A 331 -30.93 8.41 -16.09
CA THR A 331 -31.14 9.84 -16.32
C THR A 331 -32.31 10.38 -15.50
N LYS A 332 -33.42 9.63 -15.43
CA LYS A 332 -34.58 9.99 -14.59
C LYS A 332 -34.21 10.00 -13.10
N LEU A 333 -33.50 8.98 -12.63
CA LEU A 333 -33.02 8.88 -11.25
C LEU A 333 -32.13 10.07 -10.87
N CYS A 334 -31.19 10.46 -11.76
CA CYS A 334 -30.20 11.50 -11.51
C CYS A 334 -30.68 12.92 -11.88
N GLY A 335 -32.00 13.17 -11.87
CA GLY A 335 -32.58 14.50 -12.09
C GLY A 335 -32.28 15.08 -13.47
N GLY A 336 -32.22 14.25 -14.51
CA GLY A 336 -31.97 14.65 -15.90
C GLY A 336 -30.50 14.61 -16.33
N LYS A 337 -29.57 14.28 -15.42
CA LYS A 337 -28.15 14.10 -15.77
C LYS A 337 -27.93 12.71 -16.36
N LYS A 338 -27.36 12.64 -17.57
CA LYS A 338 -26.98 11.38 -18.20
C LYS A 338 -25.83 10.70 -17.45
N PRO A 339 -25.83 9.37 -17.31
CA PRO A 339 -24.69 8.63 -16.78
C PRO A 339 -23.47 8.81 -17.69
N ARG A 340 -22.27 8.81 -17.08
CA ARG A 340 -20.99 9.00 -17.80
C ARG A 340 -20.12 7.74 -17.81
N GLY A 341 -20.41 6.81 -16.92
CA GLY A 341 -19.69 5.55 -16.74
C GLY A 341 -20.53 4.33 -17.05
N TYR A 342 -19.86 3.29 -17.53
CA TYR A 342 -20.43 1.97 -17.76
C TYR A 342 -19.49 0.91 -17.18
N ARG A 343 -20.08 -0.16 -16.64
CA ARG A 343 -19.39 -1.43 -16.38
C ARG A 343 -20.23 -2.56 -16.96
N ALA A 344 -19.61 -3.45 -17.70
CA ALA A 344 -20.28 -4.63 -18.24
C ALA A 344 -20.50 -5.68 -17.12
N PRO A 345 -21.71 -6.27 -17.00
CA PRO A 345 -21.93 -7.42 -16.14
C PRO A 345 -20.89 -8.53 -16.36
N MET A 346 -20.30 -9.04 -15.27
CA MET A 346 -19.22 -10.03 -15.26
C MET A 346 -17.97 -9.65 -16.09
N TYR A 347 -17.72 -8.35 -16.30
CA TYR A 347 -16.66 -7.86 -17.20
C TYR A 347 -16.78 -8.40 -18.64
N THR A 348 -17.98 -8.85 -19.05
CA THR A 348 -18.21 -9.40 -20.38
C THR A 348 -18.62 -8.30 -21.33
N ILE A 349 -17.66 -7.74 -22.06
CA ILE A 349 -17.88 -6.65 -23.02
C ILE A 349 -17.48 -7.08 -24.44
N ARG A 350 -18.13 -6.50 -25.47
CA ARG A 350 -17.81 -6.70 -26.89
C ARG A 350 -17.46 -5.39 -27.58
N GLU A 351 -16.87 -5.50 -28.76
CA GLU A 351 -16.58 -4.38 -29.66
C GLU A 351 -17.86 -3.61 -30.02
N THR A 352 -18.99 -4.31 -30.15
CA THR A 352 -20.32 -3.70 -30.36
C THR A 352 -20.73 -2.80 -29.20
N THR A 353 -20.47 -3.23 -27.96
CA THR A 353 -20.73 -2.44 -26.76
C THR A 353 -19.83 -1.20 -26.71
N VAL A 354 -18.53 -1.36 -26.94
CA VAL A 354 -17.57 -0.24 -26.99
C VAL A 354 -18.01 0.80 -28.04
N LYS A 355 -18.44 0.34 -29.21
CA LYS A 355 -18.98 1.22 -30.26
C LYS A 355 -20.23 1.97 -29.80
N LEU A 356 -21.20 1.29 -29.17
CA LEU A 356 -22.41 1.92 -28.63
C LEU A 356 -22.09 2.96 -27.54
N LEU A 357 -21.15 2.66 -26.65
CA LEU A 357 -20.71 3.59 -25.61
C LEU A 357 -20.09 4.86 -26.21
N ARG A 358 -19.29 4.72 -27.27
CA ARG A 358 -18.75 5.85 -28.04
C ARG A 358 -19.84 6.66 -28.74
N GLU A 359 -20.78 6.01 -29.42
CA GLU A 359 -21.92 6.64 -30.10
C GLU A 359 -22.83 7.44 -29.13
N HIS A 360 -22.91 7.00 -27.88
CA HIS A 360 -23.66 7.68 -26.82
C HIS A 360 -22.81 8.59 -25.92
N GLU A 361 -21.56 8.86 -26.31
CA GLU A 361 -20.64 9.81 -25.64
C GLU A 361 -20.38 9.50 -24.16
N PHE A 362 -20.30 8.21 -23.81
CA PHE A 362 -19.82 7.80 -22.49
C PHE A 362 -18.38 8.23 -22.29
N LEU A 363 -18.08 8.72 -21.09
CA LEU A 363 -16.73 9.17 -20.76
C LEU A 363 -15.80 7.99 -20.53
N TYR A 364 -16.29 6.95 -19.85
CA TYR A 364 -15.46 5.81 -19.51
C TYR A 364 -16.21 4.48 -19.43
N ASP A 365 -15.45 3.41 -19.66
CA ASP A 365 -15.74 2.02 -19.32
C ASP A 365 -14.78 1.56 -18.20
N THR A 366 -15.17 0.50 -17.48
CA THR A 366 -14.34 -0.11 -16.44
C THR A 366 -14.54 -1.63 -16.41
N SER A 367 -14.35 -2.23 -17.59
CA SER A 367 -14.63 -3.65 -17.85
C SER A 367 -13.43 -4.43 -18.41
N LEU A 368 -12.35 -3.75 -18.80
CA LEU A 368 -11.21 -4.35 -19.51
C LEU A 368 -9.94 -4.38 -18.66
N MET A 369 -9.11 -5.40 -18.89
CA MET A 369 -7.96 -5.76 -18.02
C MET A 369 -6.58 -5.57 -18.67
N HIS A 370 -6.43 -4.69 -19.67
CA HIS A 370 -5.13 -4.45 -20.33
C HIS A 370 -4.09 -3.75 -19.44
N HIS A 371 -4.52 -3.26 -18.29
CA HIS A 371 -3.71 -2.64 -17.26
C HIS A 371 -4.36 -2.93 -15.90
N ASP A 372 -3.67 -2.72 -14.80
CA ASP A 372 -4.20 -2.95 -13.44
C ASP A 372 -4.26 -1.69 -12.55
N SER A 373 -3.51 -0.64 -12.93
CA SER A 373 -3.27 0.56 -12.12
C SER A 373 -3.16 1.89 -12.89
N GLN A 374 -3.45 1.91 -14.20
CA GLN A 374 -3.44 3.13 -15.02
C GLN A 374 -4.64 3.14 -15.98
N PRO A 375 -5.32 4.30 -16.18
CA PRO A 375 -6.30 4.43 -17.24
C PRO A 375 -5.64 4.38 -18.64
N TYR A 376 -6.42 3.97 -19.64
CA TYR A 376 -6.00 3.92 -21.04
C TYR A 376 -7.19 4.16 -21.97
N PHE A 377 -6.98 4.39 -23.27
CA PHE A 377 -8.11 4.45 -24.22
C PHE A 377 -8.58 3.05 -24.58
N THR A 378 -9.89 2.81 -24.64
CA THR A 378 -10.44 1.51 -25.03
C THR A 378 -9.90 1.09 -26.41
N PRO A 379 -9.55 -0.19 -26.61
CA PRO A 379 -8.97 -0.64 -27.87
C PRO A 379 -10.01 -0.63 -29.01
N SER A 380 -9.50 -0.62 -30.24
CA SER A 380 -10.29 -0.84 -31.47
C SER A 380 -9.92 -2.18 -32.12
N ASP A 381 -9.63 -3.19 -31.29
CA ASP A 381 -9.28 -4.54 -31.73
C ASP A 381 -10.44 -5.24 -32.44
N PRO A 382 -10.16 -6.06 -33.47
CA PRO A 382 -11.19 -6.90 -34.07
C PRO A 382 -11.59 -8.04 -33.12
N PRO A 383 -12.79 -8.64 -33.31
CA PRO A 383 -13.20 -9.82 -32.55
C PRO A 383 -12.17 -10.94 -32.55
N ILE A 384 -12.02 -11.59 -31.39
CA ILE A 384 -11.08 -12.70 -31.20
C ILE A 384 -11.38 -13.81 -32.22
N LYS A 385 -10.35 -14.18 -32.99
CA LYS A 385 -10.40 -15.34 -33.89
C LYS A 385 -9.94 -16.58 -33.15
N THR A 386 -10.88 -17.47 -32.85
CA THR A 386 -10.57 -18.76 -32.20
C THR A 386 -9.94 -19.74 -33.17
N ILE A 387 -9.15 -20.68 -32.65
CA ILE A 387 -8.56 -21.78 -33.43
C ILE A 387 -9.68 -22.65 -34.01
N ASP A 388 -9.63 -22.90 -35.31
CA ASP A 388 -10.50 -23.84 -36.00
C ASP A 388 -9.72 -25.13 -36.31
N PHE A 389 -9.75 -26.09 -35.38
CA PHE A 389 -9.00 -27.34 -35.50
C PHE A 389 -9.38 -28.22 -36.71
N SER A 390 -10.43 -27.87 -37.46
CA SER A 390 -10.75 -28.53 -38.74
C SER A 390 -9.85 -28.08 -39.91
N LYS A 391 -9.11 -26.98 -39.75
CA LYS A 391 -8.23 -26.40 -40.77
C LYS A 391 -6.77 -26.78 -40.56
N PRO A 392 -5.89 -26.60 -41.58
CA PRO A 392 -4.45 -26.72 -41.39
C PRO A 392 -3.94 -25.71 -40.35
N ALA A 393 -2.90 -26.08 -39.60
CA ALA A 393 -2.34 -25.24 -38.54
C ALA A 393 -1.90 -23.84 -39.01
N SER A 394 -1.51 -23.70 -40.29
CA SER A 394 -1.19 -22.40 -40.89
C SER A 394 -2.33 -21.37 -40.79
N SER A 395 -3.57 -21.82 -40.59
CA SER A 395 -4.73 -20.93 -40.38
C SER A 395 -4.77 -20.25 -39.01
N TRP A 396 -3.94 -20.64 -38.03
CA TRP A 396 -3.82 -19.98 -36.72
C TRP A 396 -2.36 -19.74 -36.27
N LEU A 397 -1.37 -20.17 -37.04
CA LEU A 397 0.05 -19.87 -36.79
C LEU A 397 0.42 -18.43 -37.20
N HIS A 398 -0.27 -17.45 -36.63
CA HIS A 398 0.01 -16.03 -36.78
C HIS A 398 -0.27 -15.30 -35.46
N PRO A 399 0.44 -14.20 -35.17
CA PRO A 399 0.23 -13.44 -33.94
C PRO A 399 -1.14 -12.74 -33.96
N THR A 400 -1.71 -12.54 -32.77
CA THR A 400 -2.87 -11.66 -32.58
C THR A 400 -2.45 -10.22 -32.82
N GLN A 401 -3.22 -9.49 -33.63
CA GLN A 401 -3.04 -8.05 -33.81
C GLN A 401 -3.57 -7.34 -32.56
N ILE A 402 -2.76 -6.45 -31.98
CA ILE A 402 -3.11 -5.62 -30.82
C ILE A 402 -3.06 -4.16 -31.25
N SER A 403 -4.17 -3.47 -31.12
CA SER A 403 -4.34 -2.07 -31.51
C SER A 403 -3.66 -1.16 -30.50
N PRO A 404 -3.09 -0.03 -30.94
CA PRO A 404 -2.54 0.95 -30.02
C PRO A 404 -3.66 1.54 -29.15
N ARG A 405 -3.36 1.76 -27.87
CA ARG A 405 -4.26 2.43 -26.89
C ARG A 405 -4.07 3.96 -26.94
N SER A 406 -3.88 4.50 -28.14
CA SER A 406 -3.69 5.93 -28.38
C SER A 406 -5.02 6.67 -28.37
N TYR A 407 -4.97 8.00 -28.36
CA TYR A 407 -6.16 8.83 -28.55
C TYR A 407 -6.84 8.44 -29.88
N PRO A 408 -8.18 8.29 -29.93
CA PRO A 408 -8.87 7.85 -31.15
C PRO A 408 -8.61 8.80 -32.33
N GLU A 409 -8.49 8.23 -33.53
CA GLU A 409 -8.33 9.00 -34.76
C GLU A 409 -9.70 9.42 -35.33
N GLY A 410 -9.73 10.56 -36.04
CA GLY A 410 -10.93 11.05 -36.71
C GLY A 410 -12.02 11.55 -35.75
N ASP A 411 -13.28 11.29 -36.09
CA ASP A 411 -14.47 11.76 -35.36
C ASP A 411 -14.93 10.80 -34.24
N GLU A 412 -14.11 9.81 -33.89
CA GLU A 412 -14.46 8.81 -32.87
C GLU A 412 -14.39 9.38 -31.44
N HIS A 413 -15.44 9.11 -30.64
CA HIS A 413 -15.49 9.60 -29.26
C HIS A 413 -14.42 8.93 -28.38
N PRO A 414 -13.61 9.69 -27.61
CA PRO A 414 -12.64 9.13 -26.69
C PRO A 414 -13.33 8.48 -25.49
N LEU A 415 -13.29 7.15 -25.44
CA LEU A 415 -13.75 6.36 -24.31
C LEU A 415 -12.54 5.92 -23.48
N VAL A 416 -12.50 6.39 -22.23
CA VAL A 416 -11.44 6.02 -21.27
C VAL A 416 -11.78 4.67 -20.65
N GLU A 417 -10.80 3.81 -20.50
CA GLU A 417 -10.90 2.60 -19.70
C GLU A 417 -10.24 2.83 -18.34
N ILE A 418 -10.99 2.62 -17.26
CA ILE A 418 -10.45 2.51 -15.91
C ILE A 418 -10.37 1.02 -15.57
N PRO A 419 -9.18 0.41 -15.57
CA PRO A 419 -9.08 -1.03 -15.43
C PRO A 419 -9.75 -1.54 -14.17
N CYS A 420 -10.54 -2.60 -14.29
CA CYS A 420 -11.05 -3.37 -13.17
C CYS A 420 -10.80 -4.86 -13.44
N GLY A 421 -10.66 -5.67 -12.40
CA GLY A 421 -10.33 -7.08 -12.61
C GLY A 421 -10.58 -7.96 -11.39
N TRP A 422 -10.49 -9.27 -11.61
CA TRP A 422 -10.88 -10.32 -10.67
C TRP A 422 -10.15 -10.30 -9.31
N TYR A 423 -8.95 -9.71 -9.24
CA TYR A 423 -8.17 -9.58 -8.00
C TYR A 423 -8.48 -8.29 -7.23
N ASN A 424 -9.34 -7.43 -7.76
CA ASN A 424 -9.71 -6.14 -7.20
C ASN A 424 -11.15 -6.13 -6.68
N GLU A 425 -11.76 -7.30 -6.49
CA GLU A 425 -13.17 -7.42 -6.11
C GLU A 425 -13.41 -8.42 -4.97
N ASP A 426 -14.57 -8.32 -4.33
CA ASP A 426 -14.94 -9.11 -3.16
C ASP A 426 -15.78 -10.36 -3.48
N MET A 427 -16.64 -10.34 -4.51
CA MET A 427 -17.64 -11.38 -4.75
C MET A 427 -16.99 -12.70 -5.12
N MET A 428 -16.03 -12.73 -6.06
CA MET A 428 -15.39 -13.98 -6.50
C MET A 428 -14.80 -14.81 -5.35
N PRO A 429 -14.02 -14.24 -4.40
CA PRO A 429 -13.53 -15.01 -3.27
C PRO A 429 -14.54 -15.21 -2.13
N LEU A 430 -15.43 -14.24 -1.87
CA LEU A 430 -16.20 -14.16 -0.63
C LEU A 430 -17.69 -14.47 -0.76
N GLN A 431 -18.24 -14.59 -1.97
CA GLN A 431 -19.64 -14.94 -2.19
C GLN A 431 -19.78 -16.41 -2.62
N TYR A 432 -20.63 -17.15 -1.89
CA TYR A 432 -21.07 -18.47 -2.33
C TYR A 432 -22.24 -18.33 -3.31
N LEU A 433 -22.15 -19.02 -4.45
CA LEU A 433 -23.12 -19.07 -5.54
C LEU A 433 -23.39 -20.55 -5.85
N PRO A 434 -24.58 -21.09 -5.50
CA PRO A 434 -24.82 -22.53 -5.40
C PRO A 434 -24.74 -23.29 -6.73
N HIS A 435 -24.96 -22.61 -7.85
CA HIS A 435 -25.00 -23.22 -9.18
C HIS A 435 -23.79 -22.86 -10.06
N LEU A 436 -22.78 -22.23 -9.47
CA LEU A 436 -21.54 -21.88 -10.16
C LEU A 436 -20.45 -22.88 -9.78
N ALA A 437 -19.97 -23.67 -10.75
CA ALA A 437 -19.02 -24.77 -10.51
C ALA A 437 -17.69 -24.32 -9.88
N ASN A 438 -17.26 -23.08 -10.18
CA ASN A 438 -16.05 -22.46 -9.63
C ASN A 438 -16.36 -21.49 -8.47
N SER A 439 -17.52 -21.61 -7.82
CA SER A 439 -17.88 -20.76 -6.69
C SER A 439 -16.96 -20.98 -5.48
N MET A 440 -16.66 -19.88 -4.78
CA MET A 440 -15.97 -19.87 -3.50
C MET A 440 -16.94 -19.51 -2.37
N GLY A 441 -16.68 -18.46 -1.59
CA GLY A 441 -17.57 -18.02 -0.50
C GLY A 441 -17.07 -18.28 0.91
N TYR A 442 -15.98 -19.04 1.06
CA TYR A 442 -15.38 -19.39 2.36
C TYR A 442 -13.94 -18.91 2.50
N VAL A 443 -13.44 -18.10 1.57
CA VAL A 443 -12.12 -17.48 1.70
C VAL A 443 -12.16 -16.52 2.89
N SER A 444 -11.13 -16.56 3.73
CA SER A 444 -11.05 -15.65 4.88
C SER A 444 -10.94 -14.20 4.39
N THR A 445 -11.75 -13.31 4.97
CA THR A 445 -11.67 -11.86 4.70
C THR A 445 -10.27 -11.31 4.97
N ARG A 446 -9.48 -11.94 5.85
CA ARG A 446 -8.11 -11.52 6.13
C ARG A 446 -7.16 -11.80 4.96
N VAL A 447 -7.41 -12.86 4.19
CA VAL A 447 -6.61 -13.20 3.01
C VAL A 447 -6.88 -12.20 1.90
N VAL A 448 -8.16 -11.90 1.63
CA VAL A 448 -8.55 -10.90 0.61
C VAL A 448 -8.03 -9.51 0.98
N GLU A 449 -8.21 -9.09 2.24
CA GLU A 449 -7.69 -7.82 2.76
C GLU A 449 -6.16 -7.70 2.58
N GLN A 450 -5.42 -8.76 2.94
CA GLN A 450 -3.97 -8.76 2.81
C GLN A 450 -3.52 -8.75 1.35
N MET A 451 -4.18 -9.51 0.47
CA MET A 451 -3.90 -9.50 -0.96
C MET A 451 -4.05 -8.10 -1.56
N TRP A 452 -5.09 -7.35 -1.19
CA TRP A 452 -5.25 -5.96 -1.64
C TRP A 452 -4.17 -5.03 -1.08
N LYS A 453 -3.77 -5.20 0.19
CA LYS A 453 -2.67 -4.44 0.80
C LYS A 453 -1.34 -4.72 0.12
N ASP A 454 -1.03 -5.98 -0.15
CA ASP A 454 0.20 -6.39 -0.82
C ASP A 454 0.28 -5.82 -2.23
N LYS A 455 -0.83 -5.87 -2.98
CA LYS A 455 -0.94 -5.23 -4.30
C LYS A 455 -0.70 -3.72 -4.22
N PHE A 456 -1.36 -3.05 -3.27
CA PHE A 456 -1.18 -1.60 -3.08
C PHE A 456 0.27 -1.25 -2.75
N MET A 457 0.90 -1.98 -1.82
CA MET A 457 2.28 -1.72 -1.41
C MET A 457 3.27 -1.98 -2.54
N TRP A 458 3.06 -3.03 -3.34
CA TRP A 458 3.89 -3.26 -4.51
C TRP A 458 3.80 -2.10 -5.51
N LEU A 459 2.59 -1.60 -5.80
CA LEU A 459 2.40 -0.42 -6.65
C LEU A 459 3.00 0.85 -6.03
N TRP A 460 2.84 1.04 -4.72
CA TRP A 460 3.39 2.17 -3.97
C TRP A 460 4.92 2.26 -4.09
N GLU A 461 5.59 1.11 -4.04
CA GLU A 461 7.05 1.01 -4.15
C GLU A 461 7.54 1.06 -5.60
N ASN A 462 6.81 0.43 -6.53
CA ASN A 462 7.33 0.12 -7.87
C ASN A 462 6.69 0.93 -9.02
N SER A 463 5.60 1.67 -8.79
CA SER A 463 4.96 2.39 -9.89
C SER A 463 5.82 3.53 -10.44
N SER A 464 5.93 3.59 -11.76
CA SER A 464 6.69 4.60 -12.50
C SER A 464 5.94 5.17 -13.72
N GLU A 465 4.84 4.53 -14.14
CA GLU A 465 4.10 4.85 -15.36
C GLU A 465 3.06 5.97 -15.21
N GLY A 466 2.85 6.47 -13.99
CA GLY A 466 1.86 7.49 -13.68
C GLY A 466 2.14 8.87 -14.27
N GLY A 467 1.06 9.65 -14.36
CA GLY A 467 1.05 11.00 -14.92
C GLY A 467 1.04 12.13 -13.88
N ALA A 468 0.71 13.32 -14.37
CA ALA A 468 0.48 14.49 -13.52
C ALA A 468 -0.75 14.29 -12.61
N SER A 469 -1.79 13.64 -13.15
CA SER A 469 -3.06 13.38 -12.45
C SER A 469 -2.97 12.37 -11.30
N ALA A 470 -2.15 11.33 -11.43
CA ALA A 470 -1.85 10.34 -10.40
C ALA A 470 -0.59 9.53 -10.75
N ASP A 471 0.17 9.10 -9.74
CA ASP A 471 1.26 8.15 -9.90
C ASP A 471 0.74 6.74 -10.24
N PHE A 472 -0.41 6.38 -9.66
CA PHE A 472 -1.23 5.25 -10.08
C PHE A 472 -2.65 5.42 -9.54
N ILE A 473 -3.59 4.71 -10.16
CA ILE A 473 -4.92 4.52 -9.63
C ILE A 473 -5.03 3.15 -8.95
N PHE A 474 -5.89 3.04 -7.96
CA PHE A 474 -6.15 1.81 -7.24
C PHE A 474 -7.64 1.47 -7.28
N PRO A 475 -8.11 0.79 -8.35
CA PRO A 475 -9.50 0.38 -8.50
C PRO A 475 -9.82 -0.75 -7.51
N ILE A 476 -10.91 -0.62 -6.76
CA ILE A 476 -11.42 -1.70 -5.90
C ILE A 476 -12.94 -1.73 -6.01
N LEU A 477 -13.46 -2.92 -6.28
CA LEU A 477 -14.87 -3.20 -6.39
C LEU A 477 -15.37 -3.97 -5.15
N MET A 478 -16.54 -3.58 -4.66
CA MET A 478 -17.28 -4.32 -3.65
C MET A 478 -18.74 -4.49 -4.08
N HIS A 479 -19.44 -5.48 -3.53
CA HIS A 479 -20.87 -5.66 -3.82
C HIS A 479 -21.69 -5.53 -2.53
N PRO A 480 -22.85 -4.86 -2.55
CA PRO A 480 -23.83 -4.92 -1.46
C PRO A 480 -24.23 -6.34 -1.07
N ASP A 481 -24.26 -7.24 -2.05
CA ASP A 481 -24.49 -8.68 -1.91
C ASP A 481 -23.47 -9.34 -0.98
N THR A 482 -22.21 -8.92 -1.07
CA THR A 482 -21.06 -9.54 -0.40
C THR A 482 -20.55 -8.67 0.75
N SER A 483 -19.96 -7.52 0.47
CA SER A 483 -19.43 -6.59 1.48
C SER A 483 -20.50 -5.99 2.40
N GLY A 484 -21.79 -6.09 2.06
CA GLY A 484 -22.89 -5.74 2.97
C GLY A 484 -23.15 -6.76 4.10
N LEU A 485 -22.56 -7.96 4.00
CA LEU A 485 -22.69 -9.01 5.01
C LEU A 485 -21.94 -8.63 6.29
N ALA A 486 -22.53 -8.93 7.45
CA ALA A 486 -22.05 -8.45 8.75
C ALA A 486 -20.62 -8.91 9.10
N HIS A 487 -20.20 -10.09 8.62
CA HIS A 487 -18.86 -10.62 8.85
C HIS A 487 -17.82 -10.12 7.83
N ILE A 488 -18.26 -9.55 6.70
CA ILE A 488 -17.40 -9.03 5.63
C ILE A 488 -17.23 -7.52 5.75
N ILE A 489 -18.27 -6.75 6.10
CA ILE A 489 -18.22 -5.28 6.12
C ILE A 489 -17.07 -4.69 6.97
N GLY A 490 -16.67 -5.40 8.03
CA GLY A 490 -15.52 -5.01 8.84
C GLY A 490 -14.19 -5.07 8.08
N MET A 491 -14.06 -5.93 7.07
CA MET A 491 -12.93 -5.95 6.13
C MET A 491 -12.89 -4.66 5.31
N SER A 492 -14.01 -4.28 4.70
CA SER A 492 -14.14 -3.07 3.89
C SER A 492 -13.77 -1.83 4.70
N GLU A 493 -14.31 -1.70 5.92
CA GLU A 493 -13.99 -0.58 6.82
C GLU A 493 -12.49 -0.54 7.18
N ARG A 494 -11.90 -1.68 7.60
CA ARG A 494 -10.47 -1.73 7.94
C ARG A 494 -9.58 -1.37 6.75
N PHE A 495 -9.92 -1.85 5.55
CA PHE A 495 -9.14 -1.59 4.35
C PHE A 495 -9.21 -0.11 3.94
N ILE A 496 -10.41 0.48 3.97
CA ILE A 496 -10.61 1.92 3.73
C ILE A 496 -9.81 2.75 4.75
N MET A 497 -9.90 2.41 6.04
CA MET A 497 -9.17 3.14 7.09
C MET A 497 -7.65 2.99 6.95
N TRP A 498 -7.16 1.83 6.50
CA TRP A 498 -5.75 1.62 6.19
C TRP A 498 -5.29 2.51 5.04
N LEU A 499 -6.05 2.59 3.94
CA LEU A 499 -5.76 3.50 2.82
C LEU A 499 -5.75 4.98 3.26
N LYS A 500 -6.70 5.38 4.12
CA LYS A 500 -6.72 6.74 4.70
C LYS A 500 -5.50 7.04 5.58
N GLY A 501 -4.85 6.01 6.12
CA GLY A 501 -3.64 6.14 6.94
C GLY A 501 -2.45 6.74 6.18
N PHE A 502 -2.47 6.77 4.85
CA PHE A 502 -1.43 7.38 4.01
C PHE A 502 -1.59 8.91 3.86
N GLY A 503 -2.60 9.52 4.47
CA GLY A 503 -2.82 10.97 4.46
C GLY A 503 -3.02 11.52 3.04
N ASP A 504 -2.54 12.74 2.78
CA ASP A 504 -2.80 13.43 1.50
C ASP A 504 -2.15 12.75 0.27
N SER A 505 -1.37 11.70 0.46
CA SER A 505 -0.83 10.91 -0.65
C SER A 505 -1.87 9.98 -1.30
N VAL A 506 -2.95 9.66 -0.59
CA VAL A 506 -4.03 8.80 -1.08
C VAL A 506 -5.35 9.56 -0.99
N SER A 507 -6.02 9.72 -2.13
CA SER A 507 -7.36 10.28 -2.20
C SER A 507 -8.35 9.25 -2.75
N PHE A 508 -9.60 9.30 -2.27
CA PHE A 508 -10.71 8.59 -2.89
C PHE A 508 -11.29 9.47 -4.00
N SER A 509 -11.64 8.88 -5.13
CA SER A 509 -12.18 9.63 -6.26
C SER A 509 -13.20 8.79 -7.01
N THR A 510 -14.23 9.45 -7.49
CA THR A 510 -15.18 8.83 -8.41
C THR A 510 -14.47 8.46 -9.71
N HIS A 511 -14.93 7.40 -10.37
CA HIS A 511 -14.41 6.98 -11.66
C HIS A 511 -14.53 8.10 -12.70
N GLU A 512 -15.64 8.84 -12.71
CA GLU A 512 -15.80 10.01 -13.58
C GLU A 512 -14.71 11.07 -13.36
N SER A 513 -14.35 11.37 -12.11
CA SER A 513 -13.28 12.33 -11.81
C SER A 513 -11.92 11.83 -12.29
N ILE A 514 -11.62 10.55 -12.09
CA ILE A 514 -10.37 9.92 -12.55
C ILE A 514 -10.29 9.98 -14.09
N ALA A 515 -11.35 9.58 -14.78
CA ALA A 515 -11.39 9.58 -16.24
C ALA A 515 -11.28 11.00 -16.82
N LYS A 516 -11.96 11.99 -16.22
CA LYS A 516 -11.87 13.40 -16.63
C LYS A 516 -10.45 13.95 -16.52
N ASP A 517 -9.82 13.77 -15.35
CA ASP A 517 -8.49 14.32 -15.09
C ASP A 517 -7.44 13.67 -16.00
N TRP A 518 -7.54 12.35 -16.18
CA TRP A 518 -6.66 11.62 -17.08
C TRP A 518 -6.86 12.04 -18.55
N LEU A 519 -8.11 12.14 -19.02
CA LEU A 519 -8.40 12.55 -20.40
C LEU A 519 -7.91 13.97 -20.69
N LEU A 520 -8.09 14.89 -19.74
CA LEU A 520 -7.57 16.25 -19.84
C LEU A 520 -6.05 16.26 -19.96
N GLU A 521 -5.36 15.44 -19.15
CA GLU A 521 -3.90 15.28 -19.25
C GLU A 521 -3.47 14.75 -20.62
N GLN A 522 -4.17 13.75 -21.19
CA GLN A 522 -3.86 13.22 -22.52
C GLN A 522 -4.09 14.27 -23.62
N LYS A 523 -5.18 15.03 -23.54
CA LYS A 523 -5.48 16.13 -24.47
C LYS A 523 -4.39 17.21 -24.45
N GLN A 524 -3.92 17.58 -23.26
CA GLN A 524 -2.82 18.53 -23.09
C GLN A 524 -1.51 18.01 -23.71
N LYS A 525 -1.17 16.72 -23.52
CA LYS A 525 0.01 16.09 -24.13
C LYS A 525 -0.05 16.10 -25.66
N LEU A 526 -1.25 16.04 -26.23
CA LEU A 526 -1.49 16.03 -27.69
C LEU A 526 -1.67 17.43 -28.28
N GLY A 527 -1.75 18.48 -27.47
CA GLY A 527 -2.03 19.84 -27.94
C GLY A 527 -3.46 20.06 -28.43
N VAL A 528 -4.40 19.19 -28.03
CA VAL A 528 -5.82 19.21 -28.40
C VAL A 528 -6.60 19.73 -27.19
N ALA A 529 -6.41 20.99 -26.81
CA ALA A 529 -7.04 21.60 -25.63
C ALA A 529 -8.43 22.17 -25.92
#